data_AF-A0A2R6P027-F1
#
_entry.id   AF-A0A2R6P027-F1
#
_cell.length_a   1.000
_cell.length_b   1.000
_cell.length_c   1.000
_cell.angle_alpha   90.00
_cell.angle_beta   90.00
_cell.angle_gamma   90.00
#
_symmetry.space_group_name_H-M   'P 1'
#
loop_
_entity.id
_entity.type
_entity.pdbx_description
1 polymer ?
#
loop_
_entity_poly.entity_id
_entity_poly.type
_entity_poly.pdbx_seq_one_letter_code
_entity_poly.pdbx_strand_id
1 'polypeptide(L)'
;MKLTSLFLCCTSNTTIPSDDHEASVSGTNDDKPVVPAAVTKPKPAKRKVPDPEPYSAARAEALFKQYADGDDASFIGPEGFERLCNDAEIPLEGALPLVLAWQVGASEMAMILKSEWDKATSELQYVSHNLLATLAFATA
;
A
#
# COMPACT_ATOMS: atom_id res chain seq x y z
N MET A 1 43.28 -9.95 -9.24
CA MET A 1 42.63 -8.80 -8.56
C MET A 1 41.82 -9.39 -7.42
N LYS A 2 42.23 -9.13 -6.17
CA LYS A 2 41.63 -9.70 -4.95
C LYS A 2 40.62 -8.69 -4.40
N LEU A 3 39.34 -9.04 -4.35
CA LEU A 3 38.31 -8.25 -3.69
C LEU A 3 38.26 -8.67 -2.21
N THR A 4 38.89 -7.87 -1.35
CA THR A 4 38.86 -8.04 0.10
C THR A 4 37.59 -7.43 0.68
N SER A 5 36.79 -8.33 1.25
CA SER A 5 35.79 -8.11 2.30
C SER A 5 36.24 -7.08 3.34
N LEU A 6 35.39 -6.10 3.63
CA LEU A 6 35.41 -5.35 4.89
C LEU A 6 34.01 -5.37 5.50
N PHE A 7 33.90 -6.18 6.54
CA PHE A 7 32.84 -6.21 7.53
C PHE A 7 32.87 -4.92 8.38
N LEU A 8 31.67 -4.48 8.78
CA LEU A 8 31.26 -3.86 10.05
C LEU A 8 32.27 -3.04 10.87
N CYS A 9 31.86 -1.84 11.30
CA CYS A 9 31.73 -1.52 12.73
C CYS A 9 31.15 -0.10 13.00
N CYS A 10 30.51 0.01 14.18
CA CYS A 10 30.31 1.19 15.03
C CYS A 10 28.93 1.90 15.04
N THR A 11 28.10 1.41 15.95
CA THR A 11 27.15 2.13 16.81
C THR A 11 27.80 3.20 17.69
N SER A 12 27.07 4.31 17.93
CA SER A 12 27.04 5.24 19.11
C SER A 12 26.78 6.66 18.60
N ASN A 13 26.14 7.63 19.26
CA ASN A 13 25.37 7.84 20.49
C ASN A 13 25.12 9.38 20.52
N THR A 14 23.98 9.91 21.00
CA THR A 14 23.87 11.19 21.76
C THR A 14 22.41 11.46 22.18
N THR A 15 22.12 11.07 23.43
CA THR A 15 21.55 11.82 24.57
C THR A 15 20.86 13.17 24.35
N ILE A 16 19.64 13.35 24.91
CA ILE A 16 19.23 14.48 25.80
C ILE A 16 18.23 13.96 26.88
N PRO A 17 18.35 14.37 28.17
CA PRO A 17 17.56 13.90 29.32
C PRO A 17 16.48 14.90 29.81
N SER A 18 15.48 14.44 30.57
CA SER A 18 14.65 15.20 31.55
C SER A 18 13.83 14.19 32.39
N ASP A 19 14.32 13.78 33.56
CA ASP A 19 13.91 14.24 34.90
C ASP A 19 12.62 13.57 35.45
N ASP A 20 12.85 12.60 36.34
CA ASP A 20 11.86 11.98 37.24
C ASP A 20 11.91 12.62 38.64
N HIS A 21 10.81 12.45 39.40
CA HIS A 21 10.54 12.69 40.84
C HIS A 21 9.71 13.94 41.20
N GLU A 22 8.77 13.92 42.16
CA GLU A 22 7.99 12.91 42.92
C GLU A 22 7.03 13.71 43.83
N ALA A 23 5.99 13.05 44.37
CA ALA A 23 5.12 13.46 45.49
C ALA A 23 4.02 14.53 45.20
N SER A 24 2.77 14.45 45.69
CA SER A 24 2.15 13.59 46.70
C SER A 24 0.61 13.78 46.73
N VAL A 25 -0.12 12.65 46.88
CA VAL A 25 -1.25 12.41 47.83
C VAL A 25 -2.70 12.95 47.60
N SER A 26 -3.61 11.95 47.57
CA SER A 26 -4.91 11.81 48.27
C SER A 26 -6.21 11.87 47.46
N GLY A 27 -7.02 10.79 47.55
CA GLY A 27 -8.44 10.80 47.14
C GLY A 27 -9.07 9.41 46.94
N THR A 28 -9.23 8.67 48.04
CA THR A 28 -10.05 7.47 48.35
C THR A 28 -11.03 6.84 47.34
N ASN A 29 -10.86 5.52 47.19
CA ASN A 29 -11.82 4.38 47.20
C ASN A 29 -13.18 4.46 46.47
N ASP A 30 -13.45 3.47 45.61
CA ASP A 30 -14.59 2.56 45.76
C ASP A 30 -14.44 1.30 44.88
N ASP A 31 -14.77 0.15 45.48
CA ASP A 31 -14.53 -1.22 45.02
C ASP A 31 -15.71 -1.75 44.17
N LYS A 32 -15.45 -2.32 42.98
CA LYS A 32 -16.39 -3.24 42.32
C LYS A 32 -15.64 -4.27 41.45
N PRO A 33 -15.89 -5.58 41.60
CA PRO A 33 -15.03 -6.60 41.01
C PRO A 33 -15.58 -7.24 39.72
N VAL A 34 -14.64 -7.77 38.92
CA VAL A 34 -14.71 -8.87 37.92
C VAL A 34 -15.38 -8.62 36.55
N VAL A 35 -14.56 -8.52 35.47
CA VAL A 35 -14.29 -9.56 34.43
C VAL A 35 -13.30 -9.03 33.37
N PRO A 36 -12.11 -9.61 33.14
CA PRO A 36 -11.35 -9.32 31.92
C PRO A 36 -11.93 -10.14 30.74
N ALA A 37 -12.61 -9.45 29.83
CA ALA A 37 -13.02 -10.01 28.55
C ALA A 37 -11.76 -10.43 27.75
N ALA A 38 -11.69 -11.71 27.42
CA ALA A 38 -10.64 -12.27 26.59
C ALA A 38 -10.65 -11.61 25.20
N VAL A 39 -9.58 -10.86 24.89
CA VAL A 39 -9.34 -10.32 23.54
C VAL A 39 -8.86 -11.47 22.65
N THR A 40 -9.80 -12.15 22.00
CA THR A 40 -9.48 -13.04 20.88
C THR A 40 -9.17 -12.19 19.65
N LYS A 41 -7.89 -12.03 19.32
CA LYS A 41 -7.44 -11.43 18.07
C LYS A 41 -8.03 -12.23 16.88
N PRO A 42 -8.75 -11.62 15.93
CA PRO A 42 -9.31 -12.34 14.79
C PRO A 42 -8.21 -12.91 13.90
N LYS A 43 -8.32 -14.20 13.57
CA LYS A 43 -7.52 -14.89 12.55
C LYS A 43 -7.76 -14.22 11.18
N PRO A 44 -6.73 -13.95 10.37
CA PRO A 44 -6.93 -13.34 9.06
C PRO A 44 -7.74 -14.29 8.17
N ALA A 45 -8.94 -13.83 7.78
CA ALA A 45 -9.76 -14.53 6.81
C ALA A 45 -9.03 -14.46 5.46
N LYS A 46 -8.69 -15.63 4.90
CA LYS A 46 -8.21 -15.73 3.52
C LYS A 46 -9.28 -15.12 2.61
N ARG A 47 -8.99 -13.95 2.03
CA ARG A 47 -9.86 -13.32 1.02
C ARG A 47 -9.95 -14.29 -0.16
N LYS A 48 -11.15 -14.78 -0.47
CA LYS A 48 -11.38 -15.54 -1.70
C LYS A 48 -11.04 -14.61 -2.87
N VAL A 49 -10.12 -15.05 -3.70
CA VAL A 49 -9.80 -14.39 -4.97
C VAL A 49 -11.02 -14.56 -5.88
N PRO A 50 -11.69 -13.47 -6.32
CA PRO A 50 -12.81 -13.57 -7.25
C PRO A 50 -12.35 -14.13 -8.59
N ASP A 51 -13.22 -14.89 -9.26
CA ASP A 51 -12.99 -15.32 -10.64
C ASP A 51 -12.78 -14.11 -11.57
N PRO A 52 -12.01 -14.27 -12.67
CA PRO A 52 -11.78 -13.19 -13.62
C PRO A 52 -13.09 -12.76 -14.28
N GLU A 53 -13.64 -11.64 -13.81
CA GLU A 53 -14.87 -11.05 -14.32
C GLU A 53 -14.61 -10.18 -15.57
N PRO A 54 -15.48 -10.23 -16.61
CA PRO A 54 -15.30 -9.56 -17.89
C PRO A 54 -15.30 -8.03 -17.77
N TYR A 55 -14.42 -7.35 -18.49
CA TYR A 55 -14.27 -5.88 -18.45
C TYR A 55 -15.60 -5.12 -18.50
N SER A 56 -15.70 -4.05 -17.71
CA SER A 56 -16.73 -3.02 -17.89
C SER A 56 -16.17 -1.64 -17.50
N ALA A 57 -16.53 -0.62 -18.29
CA ALA A 57 -16.05 0.75 -18.08
C ALA A 57 -16.43 1.28 -16.69
N ALA A 58 -17.64 0.96 -16.20
CA ALA A 58 -18.09 1.35 -14.86
C ALA A 58 -17.21 0.78 -13.74
N ARG A 59 -16.72 -0.46 -13.89
CA ARG A 59 -15.79 -1.05 -12.91
C ARG A 59 -14.40 -0.44 -13.02
N ALA A 60 -13.93 -0.15 -14.24
CA ALA A 60 -12.65 0.50 -14.43
C ALA A 60 -12.65 1.90 -13.79
N GLU A 61 -13.75 2.62 -13.94
CA GLU A 61 -13.96 3.90 -13.27
C GLU A 61 -14.04 3.76 -11.75
N ALA A 62 -14.77 2.78 -11.23
CA ALA A 62 -14.85 2.53 -9.79
C ALA A 62 -13.49 2.13 -9.19
N LEU A 63 -12.66 1.41 -9.94
CA LEU A 63 -11.30 1.06 -9.50
C LEU A 63 -10.40 2.31 -9.49
N PHE A 64 -10.43 3.13 -10.54
CA PHE A 64 -9.70 4.39 -10.60
C PHE A 64 -10.00 5.27 -9.38
N LYS A 65 -11.29 5.43 -9.03
CA LYS A 65 -11.72 6.27 -7.90
C LYS A 65 -11.20 5.80 -6.54
N GLN A 66 -10.78 4.55 -6.39
CA GLN A 66 -10.16 4.05 -5.14
C GLN A 66 -8.73 4.60 -4.95
N TYR A 67 -8.06 4.92 -6.05
CA TYR A 67 -6.67 5.38 -6.06
C TYR A 67 -6.52 6.86 -6.40
N ALA A 68 -7.58 7.49 -6.93
CA ALA A 68 -7.58 8.91 -7.27
C ALA A 68 -7.17 9.80 -6.09
N ASP A 69 -6.61 10.95 -6.41
CA ASP A 69 -6.25 11.96 -5.41
C ASP A 69 -7.50 12.49 -4.68
N GLY A 70 -7.35 12.80 -3.39
CA GLY A 70 -8.46 13.25 -2.55
C GLY A 70 -8.89 14.69 -2.84
N ASP A 71 -7.96 15.53 -3.26
CA ASP A 71 -8.19 16.94 -3.61
C ASP A 71 -8.57 17.08 -5.08
N ASP A 72 -8.02 16.24 -5.97
CA ASP A 72 -8.36 16.20 -7.40
C ASP A 72 -8.59 14.78 -7.95
N ALA A 73 -9.86 14.42 -8.11
CA ALA A 73 -10.27 13.12 -8.63
C ALA A 73 -10.02 12.91 -10.14
N SER A 74 -9.33 13.83 -10.84
CA SER A 74 -9.00 13.68 -12.27
C SER A 74 -7.74 12.86 -12.54
N PHE A 75 -6.92 12.57 -11.51
CA PHE A 75 -5.72 11.76 -11.62
C PHE A 75 -5.48 10.90 -10.37
N ILE A 76 -4.64 9.87 -10.53
CA ILE A 76 -4.02 9.11 -9.45
C ILE A 76 -2.65 9.73 -9.22
N GLY A 77 -2.42 10.33 -8.05
CA GLY A 77 -1.11 10.88 -7.68
C GLY A 77 -0.17 9.81 -7.11
N PRO A 78 1.03 10.20 -6.65
CA PRO A 78 2.05 9.28 -6.15
C PRO A 78 1.55 8.35 -5.04
N GLU A 79 0.84 8.88 -4.05
CA GLU A 79 0.28 8.10 -2.95
C GLU A 79 -0.77 7.10 -3.44
N GLY A 80 -1.55 7.47 -4.45
CA GLY A 80 -2.52 6.60 -5.10
C GLY A 80 -1.87 5.49 -5.90
N PHE A 81 -0.81 5.83 -6.62
CA PHE A 81 0.00 4.91 -7.40
C PHE A 81 0.72 3.89 -6.50
N GLU A 82 1.23 4.33 -5.34
CA GLU A 82 1.83 3.42 -4.35
C GLU A 82 0.82 2.42 -3.79
N ARG A 83 -0.39 2.90 -3.44
CA ARG A 83 -1.48 2.01 -2.99
C ARG A 83 -1.88 1.03 -4.08
N LEU A 84 -1.98 1.48 -5.33
CA LEU A 84 -2.29 0.64 -6.48
C LEU A 84 -1.26 -0.49 -6.65
N CYS A 85 0.04 -0.17 -6.59
CA CYS A 85 1.10 -1.16 -6.67
C CYS A 85 1.04 -2.15 -5.50
N ASN A 86 0.88 -1.65 -4.27
CA ASN A 86 0.80 -2.49 -3.08
C ASN A 86 -0.40 -3.46 -3.11
N ASP A 87 -1.57 -2.97 -3.52
CA ASP A 87 -2.78 -3.79 -3.67
C ASP A 87 -2.61 -4.84 -4.78
N ALA A 88 -1.96 -4.48 -5.90
CA ALA A 88 -1.62 -5.41 -6.97
C ALA A 88 -0.47 -6.38 -6.61
N GLU A 89 0.05 -6.36 -5.38
CA GLU A 89 1.21 -7.13 -4.92
C GLU A 89 2.48 -6.86 -5.75
N ILE A 90 2.59 -5.65 -6.30
CA ILE A 90 3.76 -5.17 -7.04
C ILE A 90 4.69 -4.42 -6.08
N PRO A 91 5.95 -4.87 -5.88
CA PRO A 91 6.92 -4.10 -5.11
C PRO A 91 7.22 -2.77 -5.83
N LEU A 92 7.29 -1.68 -5.06
CA LEU A 92 7.67 -0.36 -5.59
C LEU A 92 9.13 -0.31 -6.07
N GLU A 93 9.94 -1.24 -5.58
CA GLU A 93 11.31 -1.43 -6.02
C GLU A 93 11.37 -2.26 -7.32
N GLY A 94 12.14 -1.78 -8.29
CA GLY A 94 12.42 -2.48 -9.54
C GLY A 94 11.59 -1.98 -10.72
N ALA A 95 11.50 -2.82 -11.77
CA ALA A 95 10.97 -2.39 -13.07
C ALA A 95 9.43 -2.49 -13.18
N LEU A 96 8.77 -3.26 -12.33
CA LEU A 96 7.34 -3.55 -12.47
C LEU A 96 6.44 -2.30 -12.36
N PRO A 97 6.65 -1.35 -11.41
CA PRO A 97 5.90 -0.10 -11.40
C PRO A 97 6.07 0.71 -12.69
N LEU A 98 7.27 0.69 -13.29
CA LEU A 98 7.52 1.37 -14.56
C LEU A 98 6.79 0.68 -15.73
N VAL A 99 6.74 -0.65 -15.73
CA VAL A 99 5.96 -1.41 -16.73
C VAL A 99 4.47 -1.12 -16.58
N LEU A 100 3.96 -1.03 -15.35
CA LEU A 100 2.57 -0.63 -15.08
C LEU A 100 2.28 0.77 -15.62
N ALA A 101 3.12 1.75 -15.28
CA ALA A 101 3.00 3.13 -15.78
C ALA A 101 3.05 3.18 -17.31
N TRP A 102 3.94 2.41 -17.94
CA TRP A 102 4.02 2.29 -19.39
C TRP A 102 2.76 1.65 -20.01
N GLN A 103 2.21 0.59 -19.40
CA GLN A 103 1.00 -0.09 -19.87
C GLN A 103 -0.23 0.82 -19.82
N VAL A 104 -0.34 1.67 -18.80
CA VAL A 104 -1.43 2.64 -18.72
C VAL A 104 -1.19 3.87 -19.60
N GLY A 105 -0.01 3.99 -20.21
CA GLY A 105 0.37 5.12 -21.03
C GLY A 105 0.58 6.41 -20.23
N ALA A 106 1.01 6.29 -18.97
CA ALA A 106 1.27 7.42 -18.09
C ALA A 106 2.35 8.34 -18.69
N SER A 107 2.02 9.61 -18.84
CA SER A 107 2.92 10.63 -19.35
C SER A 107 3.84 11.25 -18.28
N GLU A 108 3.42 11.19 -17.02
CA GLU A 108 4.16 11.71 -15.87
C GLU A 108 4.47 10.60 -14.86
N MET A 109 5.63 10.70 -14.21
CA MET A 109 6.09 9.67 -13.27
C MET A 109 5.19 9.62 -12.05
N ALA A 110 4.72 8.42 -11.71
CA ALA A 110 3.82 8.16 -10.59
C ALA A 110 2.51 8.98 -10.63
N MET A 111 2.10 9.45 -11.80
CA MET A 111 0.81 10.08 -12.03
C MET A 111 0.08 9.37 -13.17
N ILE A 112 -1.20 9.05 -12.97
CA ILE A 112 -2.03 8.45 -14.02
C ILE A 112 -3.28 9.31 -14.17
N LEU A 113 -3.46 9.92 -15.34
CA LEU A 113 -4.66 10.68 -15.65
C LEU A 113 -5.86 9.75 -15.86
N LYS A 114 -7.06 10.26 -15.58
CA LYS A 114 -8.30 9.54 -15.84
C LYS A 114 -8.43 9.07 -17.29
N SER A 115 -8.02 9.91 -18.24
CA SER A 115 -8.05 9.61 -19.68
C SER A 115 -7.08 8.49 -20.07
N GLU A 116 -5.88 8.47 -19.49
CA GLU A 116 -4.87 7.43 -19.70
C GLU A 116 -5.39 6.08 -19.18
N TRP A 117 -5.94 6.09 -17.97
CA TRP A 117 -6.56 4.92 -17.35
C TRP A 117 -7.73 4.35 -18.16
N ASP A 118 -8.69 5.20 -18.55
CA ASP A 118 -9.88 4.74 -19.27
C ASP A 118 -9.50 4.18 -20.63
N LYS A 119 -8.56 4.81 -21.33
CA LYS A 119 -8.00 4.30 -22.58
C LYS A 119 -7.36 2.92 -22.36
N ALA A 120 -6.38 2.82 -21.47
CA ALA A 120 -5.61 1.59 -21.28
C ALA A 120 -6.49 0.42 -20.82
N THR A 121 -7.37 0.64 -19.84
CA THR A 121 -8.25 -0.43 -19.33
C THR A 121 -9.26 -0.87 -20.40
N SER A 122 -9.72 0.03 -21.28
CA SER A 122 -10.60 -0.33 -22.40
C SER A 122 -9.87 -1.11 -23.51
N GLU A 123 -8.62 -0.77 -23.82
CA GLU A 123 -7.84 -1.46 -24.85
C GLU A 123 -7.38 -2.84 -24.37
N LEU A 124 -6.96 -2.92 -23.10
CA LEU A 124 -6.44 -4.14 -22.51
C LEU A 124 -7.55 -5.06 -21.96
N GLN A 125 -8.78 -4.54 -21.78
CA GLN A 125 -9.92 -5.27 -21.22
C GLN A 125 -9.61 -5.84 -19.81
N TYR A 126 -8.80 -5.13 -19.03
CA TYR A 126 -8.39 -5.55 -17.68
C TYR A 126 -9.04 -4.69 -16.60
N VAL A 127 -9.73 -5.33 -15.63
CA VAL A 127 -10.34 -4.64 -14.48
C VAL A 127 -10.39 -5.47 -13.20
N SER A 128 -9.89 -6.71 -13.22
CA SER A 128 -9.82 -7.52 -12.00
C SER A 128 -8.48 -7.32 -11.30
N HIS A 129 -8.51 -7.25 -9.98
CA HIS A 129 -7.36 -7.03 -9.10
C HIS A 129 -6.20 -8.02 -9.35
N ASN A 130 -6.51 -9.23 -9.81
CA ASN A 130 -5.50 -10.27 -10.08
C ASN A 130 -4.85 -10.15 -11.45
N LEU A 131 -5.39 -9.33 -12.35
CA LEU A 131 -4.94 -9.26 -13.74
C LEU A 131 -3.73 -8.35 -13.91
N LEU A 132 -3.64 -7.28 -13.11
CA LEU A 132 -2.43 -6.46 -13.01
C LEU A 132 -1.25 -7.29 -12.48
N ALA A 133 -1.49 -8.13 -11.46
CA ALA A 133 -0.51 -9.11 -10.99
C ALA A 133 -0.16 -10.15 -12.07
N THR A 134 -1.15 -10.62 -12.86
CA THR A 134 -0.91 -11.59 -13.96
C THR A 134 0.05 -11.02 -15.02
N LEU A 135 0.01 -9.72 -15.30
CA LEU A 135 0.93 -9.07 -16.24
C LEU A 135 2.37 -8.99 -15.71
N ALA A 136 2.55 -8.87 -14.39
CA ALA A 136 3.86 -8.95 -13.76
C ALA A 136 4.51 -10.34 -13.92
N PHE A 137 3.71 -11.41 -14.01
CA PHE A 137 4.20 -12.77 -14.21
C PHE A 137 4.28 -13.21 -15.68
N ALA A 138 3.47 -12.65 -16.57
CA ALA A 138 3.43 -13.04 -17.99
C ALA A 138 4.62 -12.52 -18.83
N THR A 139 5.49 -11.69 -18.25
CA THR A 139 6.68 -11.12 -18.91
C THR A 139 8.00 -11.74 -18.45
N ALA A 140 7.95 -12.80 -17.61
CA ALA A 140 9.11 -13.55 -17.12
C ALA A 140 9.40 -14.80 -17.96
#